data_AF-A0A382D7I8-F1
#
_entry.id   AF-A0A382D7I8-F1
#
_cell.length_a   1.000
_cell.length_b   1.000
_cell.length_c   1.000
_cell.angle_alpha   90.00
_cell.angle_beta   90.00
_cell.angle_gamma   90.00
#
_symmetry.space_group_name_H-M   'P 1'
#
loop_
_entity.id
_entity.type
_entity.pdbx_description
1 polymer ?
#
loop_
_entity_poly.entity_id
_entity_poly.type
_entity_poly.pdbx_seq_one_letter_code
_entity_poly.pdbx_strand_id
1 'polypeptide(L)'
;MQKIDKDEYQKRLDRITELFSEMMVHADQQATYRCPYKNRFDECTAKFGCRNQRKPREKDGLMVCGGDDKLDYRSAWETETAVEGLPGHEDVAIIYGEGAISHDGAFRKLAAGRTVFEYADELAVQVPTSCGRTALCHECIVEITQGVDALEPRTEAESFLRDNYRLACQAKVADADALIEFAPLRRTPKILTLTNEKHISIDPVVTREGDTVYYEGGPIDTYRGHLYGLAIDLGTTTIVLDLVDLESGRSVHVSSFENPQRFGGSDVMYRITYDGSFQGELRKSVVNAINHEVMKLTENLGFVRQEIYEVVVAGNSTMRDILFRLDVQSIGQKPYKSIVEHEFLAGERDTTALVQSTRRIGIRVNPKAKAYGLPLIASHVGGDVAADLAAIDLDKQDGISMLVDVGTNTEVVVA
;
A
#
# COMPACT_ATOMS: atom_id res chain seq x y z
N MET A 1 3.47 37.52 14.31
CA MET A 1 3.68 36.05 14.28
C MET A 1 5.16 35.79 14.32
N GLN A 2 5.63 35.00 15.29
CA GLN A 2 7.04 34.60 15.37
C GLN A 2 7.31 33.55 14.29
N LYS A 3 8.32 33.80 13.45
CA LYS A 3 8.88 32.79 12.54
C LYS A 3 9.31 31.56 13.37
N ILE A 4 9.12 30.37 12.81
CA ILE A 4 9.66 29.15 13.42
C ILE A 4 11.16 29.33 13.57
N ASP A 5 11.65 29.14 14.80
CA ASP A 5 13.08 29.14 15.07
C ASP A 5 13.67 27.88 14.42
N LYS A 6 14.44 28.09 13.35
CA LYS A 6 15.07 27.01 12.58
C LYS A 6 16.01 26.18 13.45
N ASP A 7 16.66 26.78 14.43
CA ASP A 7 17.58 26.07 15.32
C ASP A 7 16.79 25.21 16.32
N GLU A 8 15.62 25.68 16.76
CA GLU A 8 14.74 24.88 17.63
C GLU A 8 14.04 23.76 16.86
N TYR A 9 13.64 23.99 15.62
CA TYR A 9 13.12 22.95 14.73
C TYR A 9 14.18 21.88 14.44
N GLN A 10 15.42 22.28 14.15
CA GLN A 10 16.52 21.34 13.93
C GLN A 10 16.81 20.51 15.18
N LYS A 11 16.84 21.12 16.38
CA LYS A 11 16.98 20.38 17.65
C LYS A 11 15.88 19.36 17.87
N ARG A 12 14.64 19.66 17.46
CA ARG A 12 13.52 18.70 17.55
C ARG A 12 13.72 17.53 16.60
N LEU A 13 14.11 17.81 15.35
CA LEU A 13 14.50 16.79 14.38
C LEU A 13 15.64 15.91 14.88
N ASP A 14 16.68 16.50 15.47
CA ASP A 14 17.83 15.77 16.02
C ASP A 14 17.42 14.87 17.19
N ARG A 15 16.57 15.36 18.12
CA ARG A 15 16.06 14.56 19.24
C ARG A 15 15.18 13.41 18.80
N ILE A 16 14.31 13.64 17.81
CA ILE A 16 13.49 12.61 17.18
C ILE A 16 14.41 11.56 16.52
N THR A 17 15.46 12.01 15.83
CA THR A 17 16.46 11.15 15.19
C THR A 17 17.25 10.33 16.21
N GLU A 18 17.58 10.89 17.38
CA GLU A 18 18.25 10.20 18.48
C GLU A 18 17.37 9.10 19.09
N LEU A 19 16.10 9.42 19.40
CA LEU A 19 15.11 8.42 19.87
C LEU A 19 14.93 7.29 18.85
N PHE A 20 14.86 7.62 17.55
CA PHE A 20 14.80 6.63 16.48
C PHE A 20 16.06 5.77 16.39
N SER A 21 17.23 6.36 16.60
CA SER A 21 18.50 5.63 16.60
C SER A 21 18.56 4.62 17.75
N GLU A 22 18.08 4.98 18.94
CA GLU A 22 18.00 4.05 20.09
C GLU A 22 17.00 2.90 19.85
N MET A 23 15.82 3.20 19.29
CA MET A 23 14.84 2.17 18.90
C MET A 23 15.40 1.21 17.85
N MET A 24 16.15 1.75 16.87
CA MET A 24 16.79 0.97 15.82
C MET A 24 17.82 -0.02 16.38
N VAL A 25 18.63 0.40 17.37
CA VAL A 25 19.61 -0.49 18.02
C VAL A 25 18.94 -1.67 18.74
N HIS A 26 17.77 -1.46 19.35
CA HIS A 26 17.05 -2.53 20.03
C HIS A 26 16.41 -3.53 19.05
N ALA A 27 15.84 -3.04 17.94
CA ALA A 27 15.32 -3.88 16.86
C ALA A 27 16.44 -4.67 16.16
N ASP A 28 17.62 -4.06 15.96
CA ASP A 28 18.80 -4.67 15.35
C ASP A 28 19.32 -5.87 16.16
N GLN A 29 19.33 -5.77 17.49
CA GLN A 29 19.72 -6.89 18.35
C GLN A 29 18.77 -8.08 18.22
N GLN A 30 17.45 -7.89 18.21
CA GLN A 30 16.49 -9.00 18.14
C GLN A 30 16.45 -9.70 16.77
N ALA A 31 16.65 -8.96 15.67
CA ALA A 31 16.61 -9.49 14.30
C ALA A 31 17.84 -10.33 13.92
N THR A 32 18.91 -10.33 14.74
CA THR A 32 20.13 -11.08 14.43
C THR A 32 20.02 -12.58 14.65
N TYR A 33 19.20 -13.06 15.60
CA TYR A 33 19.13 -14.47 16.00
C TYR A 33 17.75 -15.13 15.81
N ARG A 34 16.68 -14.38 15.55
CA ARG A 34 15.32 -14.93 15.51
C ARG A 34 14.60 -14.65 14.19
N CYS A 35 13.96 -15.68 13.63
CA CYS A 35 13.09 -15.52 12.46
C CYS A 35 11.82 -14.69 12.81
N PRO A 36 11.44 -13.67 12.04
CA PRO A 36 10.29 -12.81 12.35
C PRO A 36 8.94 -13.55 12.25
N TYR A 37 8.89 -14.62 11.47
CA TYR A 37 7.72 -15.49 11.34
C TYR A 37 7.70 -16.64 12.36
N LYS A 38 8.60 -16.63 13.36
CA LYS A 38 8.67 -17.65 14.42
C LYS A 38 8.04 -17.09 15.70
N ASN A 39 6.83 -17.53 16.00
CA ASN A 39 6.11 -17.13 17.19
C ASN A 39 6.80 -17.66 18.47
N ARG A 40 6.33 -17.23 19.64
CA ARG A 40 6.90 -17.60 20.96
C ARG A 40 6.94 -19.11 21.26
N PHE A 41 6.23 -19.94 20.49
CA PHE A 41 6.16 -21.40 20.65
C PHE A 41 6.99 -22.17 19.61
N ASP A 42 7.85 -21.46 18.87
CA ASP A 42 8.62 -21.96 17.73
C ASP A 42 7.77 -22.37 16.52
N GLU A 43 6.53 -21.90 16.46
CA GLU A 43 5.64 -22.13 15.35
C GLU A 43 5.85 -21.05 14.28
N CYS A 44 5.80 -21.48 13.03
CA CYS A 44 6.00 -20.70 11.84
C CYS A 44 4.66 -20.12 11.37
N THR A 45 4.56 -18.79 11.40
CA THR A 45 3.41 -18.03 10.89
C THR A 45 3.54 -17.69 9.40
N ALA A 46 4.65 -18.07 8.77
CA ALA A 46 4.88 -17.80 7.35
C ALA A 46 3.91 -18.62 6.49
N LYS A 47 3.25 -17.94 5.54
CA LYS A 47 2.33 -18.54 4.56
C LYS A 47 3.00 -18.93 3.23
N PHE A 48 4.32 -18.74 3.14
CA PHE A 48 5.14 -19.07 1.97
C PHE A 48 6.06 -20.28 2.25
N GLY A 49 6.58 -20.89 1.19
CA GLY A 49 7.44 -22.08 1.25
C GLY A 49 8.81 -21.79 1.89
N CYS A 50 9.17 -22.59 2.89
CA CYS A 50 10.44 -22.46 3.60
C CYS A 50 11.03 -23.84 3.93
N ARG A 51 12.30 -24.07 3.56
CA ARG A 51 13.12 -25.26 3.85
C ARG A 51 13.21 -25.61 5.33
N ASN A 52 12.94 -24.64 6.20
CA ASN A 52 12.98 -24.79 7.65
C ASN A 52 11.58 -25.04 8.27
N GLN A 53 10.49 -25.04 7.49
CA GLN A 53 9.20 -25.49 7.97
C GLN A 53 9.21 -27.00 8.21
N ARG A 54 8.61 -27.43 9.31
CA ARG A 54 8.43 -28.82 9.72
C ARG A 54 6.96 -29.06 10.04
N LYS A 55 6.55 -30.33 9.99
CA LYS A 55 5.16 -30.71 10.27
C LYS A 55 4.71 -30.16 11.62
N PRO A 56 3.44 -29.73 11.73
CA PRO A 56 2.87 -29.27 12.99
C PRO A 56 2.94 -30.34 14.07
N ARG A 57 3.00 -29.93 15.35
CA ARG A 57 2.98 -30.87 16.49
C ARG A 57 1.61 -31.53 16.67
N GLU A 58 0.54 -30.85 16.28
CA GLU A 58 -0.85 -31.29 16.36
C GLU A 58 -1.47 -31.32 14.96
N LYS A 59 -2.53 -32.12 14.78
CA LYS A 59 -3.04 -32.48 13.44
C LYS A 59 -3.59 -31.30 12.61
N ASP A 60 -3.78 -30.13 13.22
CA ASP A 60 -4.24 -28.88 12.57
C ASP A 60 -3.48 -27.63 13.08
N GLY A 61 -2.29 -27.83 13.65
CA GLY A 61 -1.47 -26.74 14.20
C GLY A 61 -0.66 -25.97 13.15
N LEU A 62 -0.06 -24.85 13.56
CA LEU A 62 0.92 -24.14 12.72
C LEU A 62 2.16 -25.02 12.47
N MET A 63 2.80 -24.84 11.30
CA MET A 63 4.08 -25.50 10.98
C MET A 63 5.12 -25.14 12.05
N VAL A 64 6.06 -26.03 12.36
CA VAL A 64 7.12 -25.73 13.34
C VAL A 64 8.37 -25.24 12.62
N CYS A 65 9.05 -24.22 13.14
CA CYS A 65 10.36 -23.82 12.63
C CYS A 65 11.44 -24.78 13.14
N GLY A 66 12.06 -25.53 12.23
CA GLY A 66 13.19 -26.42 12.53
C GLY A 66 14.56 -25.73 12.55
N GLY A 67 14.60 -24.40 12.42
CA GLY A 67 15.83 -23.61 12.46
C GLY A 67 16.34 -23.42 13.90
N ASP A 68 17.66 -23.51 14.07
CA ASP A 68 18.36 -23.51 15.37
C ASP A 68 18.72 -22.11 15.90
N ASP A 69 18.14 -21.06 15.31
CA ASP A 69 18.39 -19.64 15.62
C ASP A 69 19.88 -19.22 15.47
N LYS A 70 20.70 -20.06 14.83
CA LYS A 70 22.12 -19.83 14.50
C LYS A 70 22.41 -19.86 13.00
N LEU A 71 21.45 -20.32 12.19
CA LEU A 71 21.56 -20.44 10.74
C LEU A 71 21.24 -19.14 9.99
N ASP A 72 21.84 -19.03 8.81
CA ASP A 72 21.58 -18.00 7.82
C ASP A 72 20.35 -18.38 6.97
N TYR A 73 19.23 -17.71 7.23
CA TYR A 73 17.95 -17.98 6.58
C TYR A 73 17.86 -17.46 5.13
N ARG A 74 18.88 -16.77 4.59
CA ARG A 74 18.89 -16.22 3.22
C ARG A 74 18.64 -17.26 2.12
N SER A 75 18.98 -18.52 2.36
CA SER A 75 18.77 -19.64 1.42
C SER A 75 17.64 -20.59 1.85
N ALA A 76 16.97 -20.29 2.98
CA ALA A 76 15.96 -21.16 3.55
C ALA A 76 14.60 -21.01 2.89
N TRP A 77 14.35 -19.94 2.15
CA TRP A 77 13.07 -19.73 1.48
C TRP A 77 13.13 -20.37 0.10
N GLU A 78 12.18 -21.26 -0.17
CA GLU A 78 12.06 -21.84 -1.49
C GLU A 78 11.26 -20.85 -2.32
N THR A 79 11.93 -20.23 -3.29
CA THR A 79 11.23 -19.62 -4.40
C THR A 79 10.73 -20.77 -5.26
N GLU A 80 9.45 -21.11 -5.13
CA GLU A 80 8.82 -21.94 -6.15
C GLU A 80 9.05 -21.27 -7.51
N THR A 81 9.77 -22.00 -8.35
CA THR A 81 9.82 -21.77 -9.78
C THR A 81 8.40 -21.74 -10.33
N ALA A 82 8.19 -20.84 -11.29
CA ALA A 82 6.99 -20.73 -12.10
C ALA A 82 6.27 -22.07 -12.25
N VAL A 83 4.98 -22.08 -11.91
CA VAL A 83 4.06 -23.14 -12.30
C VAL A 83 4.01 -23.12 -13.84
N GLU A 84 4.92 -23.86 -14.46
CA GLU A 84 4.78 -24.28 -15.86
C GLU A 84 3.61 -25.25 -15.93
N GLY A 85 2.60 -24.87 -16.72
CA GLY A 85 1.43 -25.70 -16.98
C GLY A 85 0.11 -24.98 -16.75
N LEU A 86 -0.10 -23.84 -17.42
CA LEU A 86 -1.47 -23.52 -17.84
C LEU A 86 -1.82 -24.54 -18.94
N PRO A 87 -2.91 -25.32 -18.82
CA PRO A 87 -3.46 -26.00 -19.98
C PRO A 87 -3.70 -24.95 -21.04
N GLY A 88 -3.24 -25.21 -22.26
CA GLY A 88 -3.65 -24.42 -23.41
C GLY A 88 -5.18 -24.32 -23.40
N HIS A 89 -5.69 -23.13 -23.64
CA HIS A 89 -7.08 -22.96 -24.05
C HIS A 89 -7.29 -23.82 -25.29
N GLU A 90 -7.79 -25.04 -25.11
CA GLU A 90 -8.49 -25.72 -26.18
C GLU A 90 -9.76 -24.91 -26.43
N ASP A 91 -10.00 -24.54 -27.69
CA ASP A 91 -11.24 -23.97 -28.16
C ASP A 91 -12.35 -25.02 -28.02
N VAL A 92 -12.84 -25.21 -26.79
CA VAL A 92 -14.07 -25.95 -26.52
C VAL A 92 -15.21 -25.02 -26.95
N ALA A 93 -16.03 -25.47 -27.89
CA ALA A 93 -17.22 -24.74 -28.31
C ALA A 93 -18.08 -24.43 -27.07
N ILE A 94 -18.10 -23.16 -26.67
CA ILE A 94 -18.87 -22.68 -25.53
C ILE A 94 -20.35 -22.81 -25.89
N ILE A 95 -21.06 -23.74 -25.23
CA ILE A 95 -22.50 -23.90 -25.38
C ILE A 95 -23.17 -22.95 -24.39
N TYR A 96 -23.80 -21.91 -24.91
CA TYR A 96 -24.60 -20.98 -24.13
C TYR A 96 -26.00 -21.56 -23.87
N GLY A 97 -26.48 -21.44 -22.63
CA GLY A 97 -27.87 -21.72 -22.27
C GLY A 97 -28.79 -20.54 -22.56
N GLU A 98 -30.05 -20.65 -22.13
CA GLU A 98 -31.04 -19.56 -22.20
C GLU A 98 -30.89 -18.55 -21.06
N GLY A 99 -30.05 -18.85 -20.08
CA GLY A 99 -29.80 -18.04 -18.90
C GLY A 99 -28.93 -16.81 -19.14
N ALA A 100 -28.87 -15.93 -18.14
CA ALA A 100 -28.05 -14.72 -18.16
C ALA A 100 -27.42 -14.41 -16.80
N ILE A 101 -26.22 -13.83 -16.83
CA ILE A 101 -25.54 -13.26 -15.68
C ILE A 101 -25.48 -11.74 -15.79
N SER A 102 -25.81 -11.03 -14.71
CA SER A 102 -25.90 -9.57 -14.71
C SER A 102 -25.25 -8.87 -13.51
N HIS A 103 -24.83 -7.63 -13.75
CA HIS A 103 -24.38 -6.66 -12.75
C HIS A 103 -24.80 -5.24 -13.17
N ASP A 104 -25.39 -4.45 -12.27
CA ASP A 104 -25.81 -3.05 -12.50
C ASP A 104 -26.58 -2.85 -13.84
N GLY A 105 -27.44 -3.81 -14.19
CA GLY A 105 -28.28 -3.78 -15.40
C GLY A 105 -27.59 -4.19 -16.71
N ALA A 106 -26.28 -4.41 -16.72
CA ALA A 106 -25.57 -5.03 -17.85
C ALA A 106 -25.59 -6.55 -17.71
N PHE A 107 -25.75 -7.29 -18.83
CA PHE A 107 -25.83 -8.75 -18.79
C PHE A 107 -25.04 -9.46 -19.91
N ARG A 108 -24.72 -10.73 -19.68
CA ARG A 108 -24.12 -11.68 -20.63
C ARG A 108 -24.88 -13.00 -20.59
N LYS A 109 -24.86 -13.72 -21.72
CA LYS A 109 -25.43 -15.08 -21.76
C LYS A 109 -24.58 -16.04 -20.93
N LEU A 110 -25.25 -16.91 -20.18
CA LEU A 110 -24.58 -17.91 -19.37
C LEU A 110 -24.14 -19.13 -20.20
N ALA A 111 -23.01 -19.67 -19.80
CA ALA A 111 -22.43 -20.91 -20.27
C ALA A 111 -21.83 -21.66 -19.07
N ALA A 112 -22.07 -22.96 -19.01
CA ALA A 112 -21.61 -23.83 -17.94
C ALA A 112 -20.07 -23.92 -17.91
N GLY A 113 -19.52 -24.13 -16.71
CA GLY A 113 -18.08 -24.27 -16.47
C GLY A 113 -17.30 -22.95 -16.39
N ARG A 114 -17.89 -21.83 -16.84
CA ARG A 114 -17.31 -20.49 -16.72
C ARG A 114 -17.45 -19.92 -15.32
N THR A 115 -16.53 -19.07 -14.90
CA THR A 115 -16.53 -18.46 -13.56
C THR A 115 -17.22 -17.10 -13.55
N VAL A 116 -17.78 -16.70 -12.40
CA VAL A 116 -18.31 -15.33 -12.19
C VAL A 116 -17.22 -14.28 -12.46
N PHE A 117 -15.94 -14.58 -12.17
CA PHE A 117 -14.83 -13.67 -12.49
C PHE A 117 -14.70 -13.38 -13.99
N GLU A 118 -14.81 -14.41 -14.85
CA GLU A 118 -14.72 -14.22 -16.29
C GLU A 118 -15.87 -13.36 -16.83
N TYR A 119 -17.08 -13.54 -16.29
CA TYR A 119 -18.20 -12.67 -16.64
C TYR A 119 -18.03 -11.25 -16.11
N ALA A 120 -17.40 -11.07 -14.94
CA ALA A 120 -17.04 -9.75 -14.44
C ALA A 120 -16.08 -9.02 -15.39
N ASP A 121 -15.08 -9.71 -15.94
CA ASP A 121 -14.19 -9.13 -16.97
C ASP A 121 -14.98 -8.69 -18.21
N GLU A 122 -15.90 -9.52 -18.71
CA GLU A 122 -16.72 -9.22 -19.89
C GLU A 122 -17.70 -8.07 -19.68
N LEU A 123 -18.20 -7.92 -18.45
CA LEU A 123 -19.08 -6.84 -18.03
C LEU A 123 -18.30 -5.58 -17.61
N ALA A 124 -16.96 -5.60 -17.71
CA ALA A 124 -16.05 -4.55 -17.26
C ALA A 124 -16.24 -4.18 -15.77
N VAL A 125 -16.62 -5.16 -14.94
CA VAL A 125 -16.79 -5.02 -13.50
C VAL A 125 -15.48 -5.35 -12.81
N GLN A 126 -14.96 -4.41 -12.02
CA GLN A 126 -13.73 -4.64 -11.28
C GLN A 126 -13.96 -5.55 -10.07
N VAL A 127 -13.44 -6.77 -10.16
CA VAL A 127 -13.33 -7.70 -9.03
C VAL A 127 -11.86 -7.77 -8.59
N PRO A 128 -11.54 -7.60 -7.29
CA PRO A 128 -10.16 -7.64 -6.83
C PRO A 128 -9.52 -9.01 -7.06
N THR A 129 -8.26 -9.06 -7.51
CA THR A 129 -7.46 -10.28 -7.53
C THR A 129 -5.96 -9.97 -7.49
N SER A 130 -5.25 -10.57 -6.54
CA SER A 130 -3.78 -10.50 -6.44
C SER A 130 -3.10 -11.86 -6.68
N CYS A 131 -3.87 -12.95 -6.74
CA CYS A 131 -3.35 -14.31 -6.93
C CYS A 131 -3.57 -14.90 -8.33
N GLY A 132 -4.02 -14.08 -9.30
CA GLY A 132 -4.32 -14.57 -10.65
C GLY A 132 -5.40 -15.65 -10.71
N ARG A 133 -6.45 -15.56 -9.87
CA ARG A 133 -7.62 -16.48 -9.86
C ARG A 133 -7.35 -17.89 -9.29
N THR A 134 -6.27 -18.07 -8.53
CA THR A 134 -5.89 -19.35 -7.89
C THR A 134 -6.56 -19.62 -6.54
N ALA A 135 -7.45 -18.73 -6.09
CA ALA A 135 -8.13 -18.77 -4.80
C ALA A 135 -7.22 -18.64 -3.55
N LEU A 136 -5.96 -18.21 -3.71
CA LEU A 136 -5.02 -18.04 -2.59
C LEU A 136 -5.12 -16.68 -1.87
N CYS A 137 -5.53 -15.62 -2.57
CA CYS A 137 -5.58 -14.26 -1.99
C CYS A 137 -6.85 -13.96 -1.18
N HIS A 138 -7.95 -14.69 -1.43
CA HIS A 138 -9.27 -14.46 -0.83
C HIS A 138 -9.89 -13.06 -1.06
N GLU A 139 -9.44 -12.33 -2.10
CA GLU A 139 -9.89 -10.94 -2.35
C GLU A 139 -11.11 -10.83 -3.28
N CYS A 140 -11.27 -11.79 -4.20
CA CYS A 140 -12.30 -11.77 -5.25
C CYS A 140 -13.72 -12.09 -4.75
N ILE A 141 -14.04 -11.69 -3.52
CA ILE A 141 -15.31 -11.98 -2.89
C ILE A 141 -16.41 -11.19 -3.61
N VAL A 142 -17.41 -11.92 -4.07
CA VAL A 142 -18.63 -11.39 -4.66
C VAL A 142 -19.82 -11.87 -3.83
N GLU A 143 -20.82 -11.02 -3.73
CA GLU A 143 -22.14 -11.39 -3.26
C GLU A 143 -22.96 -11.87 -4.46
N ILE A 144 -23.58 -13.05 -4.35
CA ILE A 144 -24.53 -13.56 -5.34
C ILE A 144 -25.93 -13.16 -4.87
N THR A 145 -26.52 -12.13 -5.47
CA THR A 145 -27.83 -11.62 -5.08
C THR A 145 -28.97 -12.49 -5.62
N GLN A 146 -28.73 -13.17 -6.75
CA GLN A 146 -29.67 -14.11 -7.36
C GLN A 146 -28.92 -15.32 -7.97
N GLY A 147 -29.52 -16.50 -7.89
CA GLY A 147 -29.03 -17.68 -8.62
C GLY A 147 -27.85 -18.40 -7.97
N VAL A 148 -27.70 -18.32 -6.64
CA VAL A 148 -26.60 -18.99 -5.92
C VAL A 148 -26.58 -20.51 -6.14
N ASP A 149 -27.76 -21.12 -6.27
CA ASP A 149 -27.93 -22.56 -6.50
C ASP A 149 -27.56 -22.99 -7.93
N ALA A 150 -27.41 -22.04 -8.86
CA ALA A 150 -26.96 -22.30 -10.23
C ALA A 150 -25.42 -22.40 -10.35
N LEU A 151 -24.70 -22.22 -9.24
CA LEU A 151 -23.25 -22.34 -9.17
C LEU A 151 -22.82 -23.71 -8.63
N GLU A 152 -21.62 -24.15 -9.01
CA GLU A 152 -21.00 -25.34 -8.43
C GLU A 152 -20.82 -25.20 -6.90
N PRO A 153 -20.81 -26.32 -6.16
CA PRO A 153 -20.58 -26.33 -4.72
C PRO A 153 -19.28 -25.61 -4.31
N ARG A 154 -19.25 -25.11 -3.08
CA ARG A 154 -18.08 -24.43 -2.54
C ARG A 154 -16.86 -25.34 -2.49
N THR A 155 -15.70 -24.79 -2.86
CA THR A 155 -14.41 -25.45 -2.66
C THR A 155 -13.87 -25.22 -1.24
N GLU A 156 -12.82 -25.94 -0.84
CA GLU A 156 -12.17 -25.75 0.47
C GLU A 156 -11.66 -24.31 0.66
N ALA A 157 -11.20 -23.68 -0.43
CA ALA A 157 -10.78 -22.27 -0.45
C ALA A 157 -11.92 -21.30 -0.11
N GLU A 158 -13.19 -21.71 -0.23
CA GLU A 158 -14.36 -20.90 0.13
C GLU A 158 -14.90 -21.21 1.54
N SER A 159 -14.23 -22.05 2.32
CA SER A 159 -14.70 -22.51 3.65
C SER A 159 -14.93 -21.39 4.68
N PHE A 160 -14.24 -20.26 4.51
CA PHE A 160 -14.39 -19.09 5.38
C PHE A 160 -15.60 -18.21 5.01
N LEU A 161 -16.22 -18.42 3.84
CA LEU A 161 -17.36 -17.65 3.35
C LEU A 161 -18.69 -18.31 3.77
N ARG A 162 -19.68 -17.47 4.05
CA ARG A 162 -21.04 -17.88 4.45
C ARG A 162 -22.09 -17.29 3.52
N ASP A 163 -23.33 -17.74 3.68
CA ASP A 163 -24.52 -17.19 3.03
C ASP A 163 -24.41 -17.19 1.50
N ASN A 164 -24.55 -16.05 0.86
CA ASN A 164 -24.51 -15.87 -0.59
C ASN A 164 -23.17 -15.34 -1.11
N TYR A 165 -22.13 -15.31 -0.27
CA TYR A 165 -20.79 -14.90 -0.68
C TYR A 165 -20.01 -16.06 -1.31
N ARG A 166 -19.29 -15.75 -2.38
CA ARG A 166 -18.44 -16.67 -3.14
C ARG A 166 -17.13 -15.99 -3.52
N LEU A 167 -16.08 -16.78 -3.75
CA LEU A 167 -14.92 -16.29 -4.49
C LEU A 167 -15.26 -16.30 -5.97
N ALA A 168 -15.26 -15.15 -6.64
CA ALA A 168 -15.62 -15.05 -8.06
C ALA A 168 -14.79 -15.97 -8.94
N CYS A 169 -13.53 -16.24 -8.59
CA CYS A 169 -12.65 -17.15 -9.33
C CYS A 169 -12.95 -18.64 -9.09
N GLN A 170 -13.79 -18.99 -8.11
CA GLN A 170 -14.20 -20.36 -7.79
C GLN A 170 -15.69 -20.60 -8.09
N ALA A 171 -16.49 -19.53 -8.11
CA ALA A 171 -17.91 -19.56 -8.46
C ALA A 171 -18.10 -19.92 -9.94
N LYS A 172 -18.09 -21.22 -10.26
CA LYS A 172 -18.36 -21.76 -11.59
C LYS A 172 -19.84 -21.96 -11.82
N VAL A 173 -20.30 -21.70 -13.04
CA VAL A 173 -21.69 -21.91 -13.46
C VAL A 173 -21.94 -23.40 -13.66
N ALA A 174 -22.89 -23.95 -12.92
CA ALA A 174 -23.38 -25.32 -13.08
C ALA A 174 -24.63 -25.38 -13.97
N ASP A 175 -25.54 -24.41 -13.83
CA ASP A 175 -26.77 -24.32 -14.63
C ASP A 175 -26.72 -23.08 -15.55
N ALA A 176 -26.64 -23.34 -16.86
CA ALA A 176 -26.55 -22.30 -17.88
C ALA A 176 -27.90 -21.68 -18.26
N ASP A 177 -29.02 -22.23 -17.78
CA ASP A 177 -30.37 -21.74 -18.06
C ASP A 177 -30.91 -20.82 -16.94
N ALA A 178 -30.17 -20.67 -15.85
CA ALA A 178 -30.52 -19.85 -14.71
C ALA A 178 -30.30 -18.34 -14.93
N LEU A 179 -30.83 -17.52 -14.02
CA LEU A 179 -30.48 -16.11 -13.90
C LEU A 179 -29.55 -15.93 -12.69
N ILE A 180 -28.36 -15.38 -12.93
CA ILE A 180 -27.37 -15.10 -11.89
C ILE A 180 -27.16 -13.59 -11.80
N GLU A 181 -27.26 -13.03 -10.61
CA GLU A 181 -26.91 -11.63 -10.36
C GLU A 181 -25.83 -11.58 -9.29
N PHE A 182 -24.79 -10.77 -9.51
CA PHE A 182 -23.69 -10.62 -8.59
C PHE A 182 -23.30 -9.16 -8.36
N ALA A 183 -22.76 -8.89 -7.19
CA ALA A 183 -22.15 -7.61 -6.84
C ALA A 183 -20.75 -7.85 -6.25
N PRO A 184 -19.69 -7.16 -6.74
CA PRO A 184 -18.43 -7.12 -6.04
C PRO A 184 -18.61 -6.42 -4.71
N LEU A 185 -17.88 -6.86 -3.68
CA LEU A 185 -17.75 -6.13 -2.43
C LEU A 185 -17.04 -4.80 -2.70
N ARG A 186 -17.82 -3.75 -3.03
CA ARG A 186 -17.31 -2.38 -3.14
C ARG A 186 -16.90 -1.92 -1.76
N ARG A 187 -15.63 -2.13 -1.40
CA ARG A 187 -14.99 -1.41 -0.30
C ARG A 187 -14.75 0.02 -0.79
N THR A 188 -15.78 0.86 -0.80
CA THR A 188 -15.54 2.31 -0.88
C THR A 188 -14.80 2.66 0.41
N PRO A 189 -13.50 3.01 0.38
CA PRO A 189 -12.78 3.32 1.60
C PRO A 189 -13.51 4.51 2.24
N LYS A 190 -13.98 4.33 3.48
CA LYS A 190 -14.58 5.43 4.22
C LYS A 190 -13.43 6.26 4.76
N ILE A 191 -13.28 7.48 4.24
CA ILE A 191 -12.42 8.48 4.86
C ILE A 191 -13.05 8.84 6.20
N LEU A 192 -12.30 8.63 7.28
CA LEU A 192 -12.69 9.07 8.62
C LEU A 192 -12.90 10.59 8.57
N THR A 193 -14.12 11.03 8.87
CA THR A 193 -14.55 12.44 8.76
C THR A 193 -14.37 13.22 10.06
N LEU A 194 -13.84 12.56 11.10
CA LEU A 194 -13.52 13.16 12.39
C LEU A 194 -12.02 13.41 12.46
N THR A 195 -11.62 14.62 12.07
CA THR A 195 -10.26 15.14 12.23
C THR A 195 -10.21 16.00 13.49
N ASN A 196 -9.20 15.79 14.32
CA ASN A 196 -8.86 16.74 15.38
C ASN A 196 -7.89 17.76 14.79
N GLU A 197 -8.40 18.92 14.37
CA GLU A 197 -7.57 19.97 13.80
C GLU A 197 -6.73 20.63 14.90
N LYS A 198 -5.42 20.45 14.84
CA LYS A 198 -4.48 21.18 15.70
C LYS A 198 -4.14 22.51 15.05
N HIS A 199 -4.23 23.59 15.82
CA HIS A 199 -3.84 24.90 15.31
C HIS A 199 -2.30 25.01 15.27
N ILE A 200 -1.72 24.88 14.09
CA ILE A 200 -0.27 24.97 13.85
C ILE A 200 0.03 26.33 13.18
N SER A 201 1.16 26.94 13.52
CA SER A 201 1.64 28.12 12.78
C SER A 201 2.13 27.67 11.40
N ILE A 202 1.53 28.22 10.35
CA ILE A 202 1.83 27.84 8.98
C ILE A 202 3.17 28.45 8.56
N ASP A 203 4.10 27.62 8.12
CA ASP A 203 5.41 27.99 7.57
C ASP A 203 5.76 27.04 6.40
N PRO A 204 5.06 27.17 5.27
CA PRO A 204 5.26 26.27 4.14
C PRO A 204 6.61 26.54 3.46
N VAL A 205 7.26 25.53 2.92
CA VAL A 205 8.51 25.72 2.16
C VAL A 205 8.29 26.50 0.85
N VAL A 206 7.06 26.44 0.33
CA VAL A 206 6.59 27.21 -0.81
C VAL A 206 5.89 28.45 -0.32
N THR A 207 6.39 29.62 -0.71
CA THR A 207 5.84 30.92 -0.31
C THR A 207 5.53 31.80 -1.52
N ARG A 208 4.79 32.88 -1.29
CA ARG A 208 4.42 33.85 -2.33
C ARG A 208 4.76 35.26 -1.88
N GLU A 209 5.35 36.04 -2.79
CA GLU A 209 5.49 37.50 -2.64
C GLU A 209 4.93 38.17 -3.91
N GLY A 210 3.81 38.89 -3.76
CA GLY A 210 3.06 39.44 -4.89
C GLY A 210 2.61 38.33 -5.84
N ASP A 211 3.06 38.40 -7.09
CA ASP A 211 2.76 37.42 -8.13
C ASP A 211 3.86 36.37 -8.32
N THR A 212 4.93 36.38 -7.52
CA THR A 212 6.03 35.43 -7.63
C THR A 212 5.92 34.35 -6.55
N VAL A 213 6.04 33.09 -6.96
CA VAL A 213 6.07 31.92 -6.09
C VAL A 213 7.52 31.46 -5.90
N TYR A 214 7.89 31.17 -4.64
CA TYR A 214 9.22 30.78 -4.22
C TYR A 214 9.22 29.38 -3.60
N TYR A 215 10.31 28.63 -3.79
CA TYR A 215 10.60 27.39 -3.07
C TYR A 215 11.95 27.56 -2.40
N GLU A 216 12.02 27.42 -1.06
CA GLU A 216 13.25 27.68 -0.28
C GLU A 216 13.89 29.05 -0.59
N GLY A 217 13.08 30.06 -0.90
CA GLY A 217 13.52 31.41 -1.25
C GLY A 217 13.99 31.60 -2.71
N GLY A 218 13.99 30.56 -3.54
CA GLY A 218 14.26 30.68 -4.98
C GLY A 218 12.98 30.83 -5.82
N PRO A 219 12.90 31.77 -6.79
CA PRO A 219 11.69 31.96 -7.59
C PRO A 219 11.46 30.75 -8.52
N ILE A 220 10.30 30.12 -8.39
CA ILE A 220 9.93 28.95 -9.17
C ILE A 220 8.83 29.23 -10.19
N ASP A 221 7.92 30.16 -9.91
CA ASP A 221 6.76 30.34 -10.79
C ASP A 221 6.07 31.71 -10.64
N THR A 222 5.15 32.00 -11.55
CA THR A 222 4.16 33.07 -11.40
C THR A 222 2.88 32.50 -10.80
N TYR A 223 2.31 33.20 -9.81
CA TYR A 223 1.09 32.80 -9.11
C TYR A 223 -0.10 32.77 -10.07
N ARG A 224 -0.97 31.75 -9.93
CA ARG A 224 -2.12 31.52 -10.83
C ARG A 224 -3.48 31.53 -10.15
N GLY A 225 -3.52 31.82 -8.85
CA GLY A 225 -4.77 31.88 -8.08
C GLY A 225 -4.73 31.05 -6.81
N HIS A 226 -4.00 29.92 -6.83
CA HIS A 226 -3.86 29.07 -5.65
C HIS A 226 -2.40 28.65 -5.42
N LEU A 227 -2.11 28.34 -4.15
CA LEU A 227 -0.83 27.78 -3.71
C LEU A 227 -1.10 26.44 -3.02
N TYR A 228 -1.17 25.35 -3.78
CA TYR A 228 -1.54 24.05 -3.24
C TYR A 228 -0.34 23.14 -2.98
N GLY A 229 -0.48 22.29 -1.97
CA GLY A 229 0.33 21.12 -1.70
C GLY A 229 -0.52 19.85 -1.78
N LEU A 230 0.12 18.71 -1.98
CA LEU A 230 -0.53 17.40 -1.99
C LEU A 230 0.12 16.48 -0.97
N ALA A 231 -0.61 16.12 0.08
CA ALA A 231 -0.20 15.07 1.01
C ALA A 231 -0.71 13.72 0.51
N ILE A 232 0.16 12.71 0.48
CA ILE A 232 -0.14 11.36 0.01
C ILE A 232 0.19 10.39 1.14
N ASP A 233 -0.82 9.70 1.66
CA ASP A 233 -0.64 8.49 2.46
C ASP A 233 -0.67 7.28 1.52
N LEU A 234 0.49 6.65 1.37
CA LEU A 234 0.76 5.56 0.46
C LEU A 234 0.68 4.21 1.18
N GLY A 235 -0.52 3.87 1.64
CA GLY A 235 -0.79 2.60 2.30
C GLY A 235 -0.72 1.39 1.34
N THR A 236 -0.51 0.20 1.91
CA THR A 236 -0.46 -1.05 1.15
C THR A 236 -1.79 -1.35 0.47
N THR A 237 -2.92 -1.13 1.16
CA THR A 237 -4.26 -1.42 0.63
C THR A 237 -4.95 -0.20 0.04
N THR A 238 -4.79 0.96 0.67
CA THR A 238 -5.49 2.21 0.32
C THR A 238 -4.47 3.31 0.14
N ILE A 239 -4.69 4.18 -0.84
CA ILE A 239 -3.94 5.41 -1.03
C ILE A 239 -4.90 6.57 -0.76
N VAL A 240 -4.47 7.53 0.07
CA VAL A 240 -5.22 8.74 0.39
C VAL A 240 -4.44 9.95 -0.10
N LEU A 241 -5.13 10.86 -0.79
CA LEU A 241 -4.61 12.14 -1.27
C LEU A 241 -5.38 13.25 -0.58
N ASP A 242 -4.67 14.15 0.09
CA ASP A 242 -5.21 15.38 0.66
C ASP A 242 -4.61 16.60 -0.05
N LEU A 243 -5.45 17.37 -0.72
CA LEU A 243 -5.09 18.64 -1.33
C LEU A 243 -5.15 19.73 -0.26
N VAL A 244 -4.02 20.38 0.01
CA VAL A 244 -3.88 21.37 1.10
C VAL A 244 -3.59 22.74 0.52
N ASP A 245 -4.29 23.76 1.02
CA ASP A 245 -3.96 25.16 0.77
C ASP A 245 -2.74 25.56 1.62
N LEU A 246 -1.63 25.92 0.98
CA LEU A 246 -0.37 26.26 1.64
C LEU A 246 -0.40 27.66 2.27
N GLU A 247 -1.29 28.55 1.83
CA GLU A 247 -1.47 29.87 2.45
C GLU A 247 -2.30 29.77 3.73
N SER A 248 -3.32 28.90 3.77
CA SER A 248 -4.22 28.75 4.93
C SER A 248 -4.00 27.49 5.77
N GLY A 249 -3.19 26.55 5.32
CA GLY A 249 -2.95 25.25 5.98
C GLY A 249 -4.17 24.33 6.04
N ARG A 250 -5.21 24.59 5.24
CA ARG A 250 -6.48 23.85 5.32
C ARG A 250 -6.53 22.75 4.27
N SER A 251 -7.08 21.60 4.65
CA SER A 251 -7.50 20.57 3.68
C SER A 251 -8.63 21.12 2.82
N VAL A 252 -8.41 21.12 1.51
CA VAL A 252 -9.35 21.57 0.48
C VAL A 252 -10.19 20.40 0.00
N HIS A 253 -9.56 19.23 -0.19
CA HIS A 253 -10.23 18.03 -0.66
C HIS A 253 -9.42 16.78 -0.33
N VAL A 254 -10.09 15.78 0.24
CA VAL A 254 -9.52 14.45 0.49
C VAL A 254 -10.16 13.43 -0.44
N SER A 255 -9.32 12.64 -1.11
CA SER A 255 -9.73 11.52 -1.96
C SER A 255 -9.00 10.25 -1.53
N SER A 256 -9.63 9.09 -1.74
CA SER A 256 -9.04 7.80 -1.39
C SER A 256 -9.41 6.74 -2.41
N PHE A 257 -8.47 5.86 -2.74
CA PHE A 257 -8.69 4.77 -3.68
C PHE A 257 -7.85 3.55 -3.31
N GLU A 258 -8.23 2.38 -3.81
CA GLU A 258 -7.47 1.15 -3.59
C GLU A 258 -6.09 1.24 -4.25
N ASN A 259 -5.05 0.80 -3.54
CA ASN A 259 -3.70 0.80 -4.06
C ASN A 259 -3.62 -0.13 -5.29
N PRO A 260 -3.33 0.40 -6.49
CA PRO A 260 -3.36 -0.40 -7.71
C PRO A 260 -2.18 -1.36 -7.81
N GLN A 261 -1.23 -1.35 -6.86
CA GLN A 261 -0.12 -2.29 -6.76
C GLN A 261 -0.55 -3.68 -6.26
N ARG A 262 -1.82 -3.86 -5.90
CA ARG A 262 -2.37 -5.15 -5.46
C ARG A 262 -2.03 -6.31 -6.41
N PHE A 263 -1.98 -6.07 -7.73
CA PHE A 263 -1.63 -7.13 -8.68
C PHE A 263 -0.23 -7.74 -8.46
N GLY A 264 0.70 -7.01 -7.84
CA GLY A 264 2.01 -7.54 -7.48
C GLY A 264 2.09 -8.06 -6.05
N GLY A 265 0.97 -8.13 -5.32
CA GLY A 265 0.92 -8.71 -3.99
C GLY A 265 -0.09 -8.05 -3.06
N SER A 266 -0.70 -8.88 -2.21
CA SER A 266 -1.62 -8.47 -1.14
C SER A 266 -0.89 -7.83 0.05
N ASP A 267 0.41 -8.07 0.20
CA ASP A 267 1.25 -7.49 1.24
C ASP A 267 2.59 -6.97 0.69
N VAL A 268 3.37 -6.36 1.58
CA VAL A 268 4.66 -5.76 1.28
C VAL A 268 5.68 -6.77 0.75
N MET A 269 5.72 -7.99 1.29
CA MET A 269 6.72 -8.99 0.92
C MET A 269 6.49 -9.52 -0.49
N TYR A 270 5.24 -9.82 -0.84
CA TYR A 270 4.91 -10.23 -2.21
C TYR A 270 5.27 -9.13 -3.21
N ARG A 271 5.03 -7.86 -2.85
CA ARG A 271 5.40 -6.72 -3.71
C ARG A 271 6.90 -6.59 -3.90
N ILE A 272 7.70 -6.82 -2.86
CA ILE A 272 9.16 -6.85 -2.97
C ILE A 272 9.58 -7.97 -3.92
N THR A 273 9.06 -9.20 -3.74
CA THR A 273 9.39 -10.33 -4.62
C THR A 273 8.96 -10.07 -6.06
N TYR A 274 7.76 -9.52 -6.26
CA TYR A 274 7.24 -9.18 -7.58
C TYR A 274 8.10 -8.12 -8.26
N ASP A 275 8.46 -7.03 -7.57
CA ASP A 275 9.31 -5.98 -8.12
C ASP A 275 10.69 -6.52 -8.52
N GLY A 276 11.22 -7.53 -7.82
CA GLY A 276 12.47 -8.19 -8.19
C GLY A 276 12.43 -8.89 -9.55
N SER A 277 11.25 -9.41 -9.94
CA SER A 277 11.05 -10.10 -11.22
C SER A 277 10.50 -9.18 -12.32
N PHE A 278 9.71 -8.17 -11.94
CA PHE A 278 8.97 -7.27 -12.82
C PHE A 278 9.24 -5.80 -12.46
N GLN A 279 10.51 -5.42 -12.48
CA GLN A 279 10.98 -4.12 -11.99
C GLN A 279 10.23 -2.95 -12.61
N GLY A 280 9.66 -2.10 -11.74
CA GLY A 280 9.05 -0.83 -12.13
C GLY A 280 7.59 -0.89 -12.58
N GLU A 281 6.98 -2.07 -12.71
CA GLU A 281 5.55 -2.20 -13.01
C GLU A 281 4.69 -1.66 -11.85
N LEU A 282 5.02 -2.04 -10.61
CA LEU A 282 4.36 -1.54 -9.40
C LEU A 282 4.46 -0.02 -9.30
N ARG A 283 5.63 0.54 -9.61
CA ARG A 283 5.83 1.99 -9.63
C ARG A 283 4.97 2.65 -10.71
N LYS A 284 4.99 2.12 -11.93
CA LYS A 284 4.22 2.67 -13.05
C LYS A 284 2.72 2.71 -12.71
N SER A 285 2.22 1.63 -12.09
CA SER A 285 0.83 1.55 -11.65
C SER A 285 0.47 2.65 -10.65
N VAL A 286 1.24 2.80 -9.58
CA VAL A 286 0.94 3.78 -8.53
C VAL A 286 1.07 5.23 -9.03
N VAL A 287 2.09 5.52 -9.84
CA VAL A 287 2.28 6.84 -10.46
C VAL A 287 1.11 7.19 -11.40
N ASN A 288 0.62 6.22 -12.17
CA ASN A 288 -0.53 6.43 -13.05
C ASN A 288 -1.81 6.72 -12.25
N ALA A 289 -2.04 5.99 -11.15
CA ALA A 289 -3.22 6.22 -10.31
C ALA A 289 -3.17 7.58 -9.62
N ILE A 290 -2.03 7.97 -9.04
CA ILE A 290 -1.84 9.32 -8.46
C ILE A 290 -2.10 10.40 -9.51
N ASN A 291 -1.56 10.25 -10.72
CA ASN A 291 -1.76 11.23 -11.80
C ASN A 291 -3.22 11.31 -12.27
N HIS A 292 -3.93 10.18 -12.30
CA HIS A 292 -5.35 10.13 -12.63
C HIS A 292 -6.17 10.85 -11.57
N GLU A 293 -5.85 10.65 -10.29
CA GLU A 293 -6.55 11.32 -9.21
C GLU A 293 -6.26 12.83 -9.18
N VAL A 294 -5.01 13.26 -9.42
CA VAL A 294 -4.67 14.68 -9.61
C VAL A 294 -5.47 15.31 -10.75
N MET A 295 -5.66 14.60 -11.87
CA MET A 295 -6.48 15.08 -12.98
C MET A 295 -7.93 15.31 -12.56
N LYS A 296 -8.55 14.33 -11.88
CA LYS A 296 -9.90 14.49 -11.34
C LYS A 296 -10.01 15.65 -10.36
N LEU A 297 -9.05 15.80 -9.45
CA LEU A 297 -9.01 16.92 -8.50
C LEU A 297 -9.02 18.26 -9.22
N THR A 298 -8.18 18.41 -10.26
CA THR A 298 -8.10 19.64 -11.06
C THR A 298 -9.39 19.93 -11.82
N GLU A 299 -10.03 18.89 -12.38
CA GLU A 299 -11.31 19.02 -13.09
C GLU A 299 -12.47 19.39 -12.15
N ASN A 300 -12.54 18.75 -10.98
CA ASN A 300 -13.61 18.94 -10.01
C ASN A 300 -13.55 20.31 -9.33
N LEU A 301 -12.35 20.82 -9.07
CA LEU A 301 -12.14 22.05 -8.30
C LEU A 301 -11.81 23.26 -9.19
N GLY A 302 -11.58 23.06 -10.48
CA GLY A 302 -11.43 24.15 -11.45
C GLY A 302 -10.10 24.90 -11.37
N PHE A 303 -9.00 24.22 -11.08
CA PHE A 303 -7.64 24.79 -11.09
C PHE A 303 -6.71 23.96 -11.99
N VAL A 304 -5.52 24.48 -12.34
CA VAL A 304 -4.56 23.71 -13.15
C VAL A 304 -3.52 23.00 -12.28
N ARG A 305 -3.09 21.79 -12.67
CA ARG A 305 -2.10 20.98 -11.92
C ARG A 305 -0.77 21.69 -11.60
N GLN A 306 -0.43 22.76 -12.32
CA GLN A 306 0.73 23.61 -12.05
C GLN A 306 0.58 24.47 -10.79
N GLU A 307 -0.61 24.55 -10.21
CA GLU A 307 -0.87 25.22 -8.93
C GLU A 307 -0.56 24.32 -7.72
N ILE A 308 -0.19 23.05 -7.94
CA ILE A 308 0.32 22.14 -6.91
C ILE A 308 1.87 22.22 -6.92
N TYR A 309 2.43 22.84 -5.89
CA TYR A 309 3.84 23.21 -5.82
C TYR A 309 4.70 22.28 -4.96
N GLU A 310 4.07 21.46 -4.12
CA GLU A 310 4.75 20.52 -3.23
C GLU A 310 3.96 19.23 -3.08
N VAL A 311 4.67 18.11 -2.94
CA VAL A 311 4.06 16.81 -2.66
C VAL A 311 4.76 16.21 -1.43
N VAL A 312 4.00 15.80 -0.42
CA VAL A 312 4.52 15.06 0.74
C VAL A 312 4.01 13.63 0.65
N VAL A 313 4.87 12.65 0.89
CA VAL A 313 4.53 11.22 0.82
C VAL A 313 4.87 10.54 2.14
N ALA A 314 3.84 10.06 2.81
CA ALA A 314 3.89 9.13 3.94
C ALA A 314 3.62 7.70 3.45
N GLY A 315 4.18 6.71 4.11
CA GLY A 315 4.00 5.30 3.78
C GLY A 315 5.17 4.46 4.25
N ASN A 316 4.92 3.16 4.44
CA ASN A 316 5.95 2.22 4.86
C ASN A 316 7.14 2.20 3.88
N SER A 317 8.27 1.68 4.35
CA SER A 317 9.55 1.71 3.64
C SER A 317 9.45 1.23 2.19
N THR A 318 8.75 0.12 1.95
CA THR A 318 8.61 -0.45 0.61
C THR A 318 7.77 0.42 -0.31
N MET A 319 6.61 0.90 0.17
CA MET A 319 5.71 1.70 -0.67
C MET A 319 6.38 3.01 -1.08
N ARG A 320 7.01 3.69 -0.12
CA ARG A 320 7.78 4.91 -0.35
C ARG A 320 8.90 4.66 -1.35
N ASP A 321 9.72 3.64 -1.12
CA ASP A 321 10.91 3.39 -1.95
C ASP A 321 10.55 2.98 -3.39
N ILE A 322 9.49 2.18 -3.60
CA ILE A 322 8.96 1.88 -4.93
C ILE A 322 8.57 3.19 -5.66
N LEU A 323 7.85 4.09 -5.00
CA LEU A 323 7.44 5.36 -5.61
C LEU A 323 8.67 6.19 -6.02
N PHE A 324 9.67 6.27 -5.13
CA PHE A 324 10.90 7.03 -5.32
C PHE A 324 11.95 6.38 -6.23
N ARG A 325 11.59 5.28 -6.93
CA ARG A 325 12.45 4.54 -7.88
C ARG A 325 13.68 3.90 -7.22
N LEU A 326 13.54 3.44 -5.99
CA LEU A 326 14.60 2.72 -5.29
C LEU A 326 14.35 1.22 -5.40
N ASP A 327 15.44 0.46 -5.41
CA ASP A 327 15.36 -0.99 -5.30
C ASP A 327 14.93 -1.38 -3.89
N VAL A 328 13.92 -2.25 -3.80
CA VAL A 328 13.32 -2.67 -2.52
C VAL A 328 13.74 -4.07 -2.09
N GLN A 329 14.63 -4.75 -2.83
CA GLN A 329 15.01 -6.12 -2.51
C GLN A 329 15.68 -6.23 -1.14
N SER A 330 16.48 -5.23 -0.76
CA SER A 330 17.14 -5.18 0.55
C SER A 330 16.16 -5.11 1.72
N ILE A 331 14.94 -4.59 1.51
CA ILE A 331 13.90 -4.55 2.54
C ILE A 331 13.34 -5.97 2.79
N GLY A 332 13.33 -6.83 1.77
CA GLY A 332 12.84 -8.21 1.88
C GLY A 332 13.87 -9.21 2.37
N GLN A 333 15.15 -8.80 2.52
CA GLN A 333 16.26 -9.67 2.86
C GLN A 333 16.97 -9.16 4.10
N LYS A 334 17.34 -10.05 5.03
CA LYS A 334 18.09 -9.69 6.24
C LYS A 334 19.30 -8.80 5.87
N PRO A 335 19.45 -7.60 6.49
CA PRO A 335 18.81 -7.13 7.72
C PRO A 335 17.46 -6.40 7.58
N TYR A 336 16.77 -6.54 6.45
CA TYR A 336 15.43 -5.99 6.14
C TYR A 336 15.39 -4.46 6.08
N LYS A 337 16.44 -3.85 5.56
CA LYS A 337 16.61 -2.40 5.57
C LYS A 337 16.53 -1.84 4.16
N SER A 338 15.98 -0.64 4.05
CA SER A 338 16.07 0.13 2.80
C SER A 338 17.53 0.44 2.48
N ILE A 339 17.87 0.59 1.20
CA ILE A 339 19.16 1.13 0.77
C ILE A 339 19.42 2.50 1.43
N VAL A 340 18.37 3.33 1.55
CA VAL A 340 18.43 4.63 2.20
C VAL A 340 18.78 4.51 3.69
N GLU A 341 18.24 3.50 4.36
CA GLU A 341 18.57 3.23 5.77
C GLU A 341 20.00 2.71 5.91
N HIS A 342 20.45 1.85 4.99
CA HIS A 342 21.84 1.38 4.95
C HIS A 342 22.84 2.53 4.79
N GLU A 343 22.61 3.41 3.83
CA GLU A 343 23.44 4.60 3.58
C GLU A 343 23.46 5.51 4.82
N PHE A 344 22.32 5.70 5.49
CA PHE A 344 22.23 6.51 6.70
C PHE A 344 23.06 5.91 7.84
N LEU A 345 22.90 4.60 8.10
CA LEU A 345 23.66 3.89 9.11
C LEU A 345 25.17 3.85 8.84
N ALA A 346 25.56 3.87 7.56
CA ALA A 346 26.95 3.95 7.14
C ALA A 346 27.54 5.37 7.22
N GLY A 347 26.72 6.39 7.54
CA GLY A 347 27.14 7.80 7.55
C GLY A 347 27.35 8.38 6.14
N GLU A 348 26.82 7.73 5.10
CA GLU A 348 26.90 8.19 3.71
C GLU A 348 25.84 9.25 3.38
N ARG A 349 24.85 9.42 4.28
CA ARG A 349 23.82 10.46 4.20
C ARG A 349 23.33 10.91 5.57
N ASP A 350 22.83 12.13 5.64
CA ASP A 350 22.41 12.78 6.90
C ASP A 350 20.98 12.42 7.33
N THR A 351 20.15 11.90 6.43
CA THR A 351 18.74 11.60 6.71
C THR A 351 18.21 10.47 5.84
N THR A 352 17.25 9.72 6.37
CA THR A 352 16.47 8.73 5.61
C THR A 352 15.30 9.36 4.84
N ALA A 353 15.03 10.66 5.01
CA ALA A 353 14.05 11.37 4.20
C ALA A 353 14.54 11.54 2.75
N LEU A 354 13.60 11.65 1.82
CA LEU A 354 13.88 11.77 0.38
C LEU A 354 13.32 13.06 -0.18
N VAL A 355 14.13 13.82 -0.92
CA VAL A 355 13.66 14.97 -1.70
C VAL A 355 14.02 14.74 -3.15
N GLN A 356 13.02 14.66 -4.03
CA GLN A 356 13.23 14.54 -5.47
C GLN A 356 12.26 15.41 -6.25
N SER A 357 12.64 15.83 -7.46
CA SER A 357 11.69 16.47 -8.38
C SER A 357 10.50 15.55 -8.67
N THR A 358 9.27 16.08 -8.62
CA THR A 358 8.06 15.33 -8.99
C THR A 358 8.12 14.81 -10.42
N ARG A 359 8.77 15.55 -11.33
CA ARG A 359 9.05 15.13 -12.72
C ARG A 359 9.96 13.90 -12.76
N ARG A 360 10.95 13.80 -11.87
CA ARG A 360 11.81 12.62 -11.75
C ARG A 360 10.99 11.44 -11.24
N ILE A 361 10.08 11.62 -10.29
CA ILE A 361 9.23 10.52 -9.80
C ILE A 361 8.15 10.13 -10.82
N GLY A 362 7.68 11.07 -11.63
CA GLY A 362 6.63 10.89 -12.64
C GLY A 362 5.25 11.42 -12.20
N ILE A 363 5.17 12.12 -11.06
CA ILE A 363 3.96 12.80 -10.60
C ILE A 363 3.82 14.13 -11.36
N ARG A 364 2.65 14.35 -11.96
CA ARG A 364 2.36 15.39 -12.94
C ARG A 364 1.73 16.63 -12.30
N VAL A 365 2.49 17.33 -11.47
CA VAL A 365 2.09 18.62 -10.87
C VAL A 365 2.91 19.77 -11.46
N ASN A 366 3.18 20.85 -10.72
CA ASN A 366 4.10 21.89 -11.16
C ASN A 366 5.46 21.29 -11.59
N PRO A 367 6.03 21.67 -12.76
CA PRO A 367 7.30 21.12 -13.24
C PRO A 367 8.50 21.35 -12.31
N LYS A 368 8.44 22.36 -11.43
CA LYS A 368 9.46 22.68 -10.43
C LYS A 368 9.11 22.18 -9.02
N ALA A 369 7.98 21.52 -8.84
CA ALA A 369 7.64 20.92 -7.54
C ALA A 369 8.64 19.83 -7.15
N LYS A 370 8.85 19.71 -5.85
CA LYS A 370 9.56 18.58 -5.23
C LYS A 370 8.56 17.68 -4.50
N ALA A 371 8.88 16.40 -4.45
CA ALA A 371 8.25 15.44 -3.56
C ALA A 371 9.18 15.19 -2.37
N TYR A 372 8.63 15.30 -1.18
CA TYR A 372 9.27 14.98 0.09
C TYR A 372 8.70 13.65 0.60
N GLY A 373 9.54 12.61 0.62
CA GLY A 373 9.22 11.34 1.25
C GLY A 373 9.66 11.37 2.70
N LEU A 374 8.71 11.10 3.61
CA LEU A 374 8.96 11.13 5.05
C LEU A 374 10.10 10.16 5.45
N PRO A 375 10.86 10.47 6.52
CA PRO A 375 11.98 9.64 6.95
C PRO A 375 11.53 8.23 7.35
N LEU A 376 12.39 7.24 7.09
CA LEU A 376 12.20 5.90 7.66
C LEU A 376 12.68 5.88 9.10
N ILE A 377 11.99 5.13 9.95
CA ILE A 377 12.40 4.86 11.31
C ILE A 377 13.38 3.69 11.32
N ALA A 378 12.94 2.49 10.90
CA ALA A 378 13.79 1.30 10.80
C ALA A 378 13.07 0.17 10.05
N SER A 379 13.81 -0.55 9.21
CA SER A 379 13.34 -1.73 8.50
C SER A 379 12.00 -1.52 7.76
N HIS A 380 10.91 -2.14 8.25
CA HIS A 380 9.57 -2.01 7.67
C HIS A 380 8.78 -0.82 8.23
N VAL A 381 9.24 -0.21 9.33
CA VAL A 381 8.62 0.96 9.97
C VAL A 381 9.04 2.21 9.21
N GLY A 382 8.11 2.72 8.39
CA GLY A 382 8.41 3.77 7.43
C GLY A 382 7.93 5.15 7.83
N GLY A 383 7.69 5.95 6.79
CA GLY A 383 7.33 7.36 6.93
C GLY A 383 5.89 7.59 7.37
N ASP A 384 5.01 6.59 7.22
CA ASP A 384 3.67 6.56 7.80
C ASP A 384 3.72 6.71 9.32
N VAL A 385 4.49 5.86 10.00
CA VAL A 385 4.67 5.95 11.45
C VAL A 385 5.36 7.26 11.84
N ALA A 386 6.32 7.74 11.05
CA ALA A 386 6.91 9.06 11.30
C ALA A 386 5.88 10.20 11.24
N ALA A 387 4.90 10.10 10.32
CA ALA A 387 3.78 11.04 10.22
C ALA A 387 2.88 10.97 11.47
N ASP A 388 2.53 9.77 11.91
CA ASP A 388 1.74 9.54 13.11
C ASP A 388 2.37 10.16 14.35
N LEU A 389 3.67 9.92 14.54
CA LEU A 389 4.43 10.46 15.67
C LEU A 389 4.49 11.99 15.65
N ALA A 390 4.62 12.59 14.47
CA ALA A 390 4.55 14.03 14.31
C ALA A 390 3.14 14.57 14.59
N ALA A 391 2.09 13.87 14.15
CA ALA A 391 0.71 14.28 14.33
C ALA A 391 0.26 14.28 15.81
N ILE A 392 0.78 13.34 16.62
CA ILE A 392 0.49 13.28 18.06
C ILE A 392 1.45 14.11 18.93
N ASP A 393 2.43 14.79 18.31
CA ASP A 393 3.55 15.48 18.96
C ASP A 393 4.14 14.61 20.08
N LEU A 394 4.53 13.37 19.75
CA LEU A 394 5.00 12.40 20.75
C LEU A 394 6.19 12.96 21.55
N ASP A 395 7.03 13.80 20.94
CA ASP A 395 8.17 14.48 21.56
C ASP A 395 7.80 15.45 22.70
N LYS A 396 6.51 15.84 22.79
CA LYS A 396 5.93 16.75 23.78
C LYS A 396 5.01 16.05 24.78
N GLN A 397 4.76 14.76 24.63
CA GLN A 397 3.93 14.00 25.56
C GLN A 397 4.74 13.69 26.83
N ASP A 398 4.15 13.95 28.00
CA ASP A 398 4.73 13.55 29.28
C ASP A 398 4.21 12.16 29.69
N GLY A 399 5.10 11.27 30.10
CA GLY A 399 4.76 9.92 30.55
C GLY A 399 4.71 8.87 29.43
N ILE A 400 4.41 7.62 29.81
CA ILE A 400 4.44 6.49 28.87
C ILE A 400 3.23 6.57 27.94
N SER A 401 3.50 6.64 26.64
CA SER A 401 2.49 6.68 25.58
C SER A 401 2.61 5.46 24.67
N MET A 402 1.47 4.97 24.17
CA MET A 402 1.42 3.88 23.19
C MET A 402 0.62 4.34 21.98
N LEU A 403 1.26 4.34 20.81
CA LEU A 403 0.61 4.52 19.53
C LEU A 403 0.48 3.15 18.86
N VAL A 404 -0.69 2.88 18.27
CA VAL A 404 -0.98 1.67 17.52
C VAL A 404 -1.62 2.09 16.20
N ASP A 405 -0.86 1.96 15.10
CA ASP A 405 -1.40 2.06 13.76
C ASP A 405 -1.89 0.68 13.32
N VAL A 406 -3.16 0.61 12.95
CA VAL A 406 -3.83 -0.64 12.59
C VAL A 406 -4.14 -0.61 11.09
N GLY A 407 -3.17 -1.07 10.31
CA GLY A 407 -3.28 -1.20 8.86
C GLY A 407 -3.17 -2.64 8.37
N THR A 408 -2.65 -2.80 7.15
CA THR A 408 -2.28 -4.13 6.60
C THR A 408 -1.16 -4.76 7.42
N ASN A 409 -0.24 -3.93 7.90
CA ASN A 409 0.66 -4.24 8.99
C ASN A 409 0.15 -3.52 10.25
N THR A 410 0.58 -3.97 11.42
CA THR A 410 0.27 -3.28 12.68
C THR A 410 1.58 -2.77 13.27
N GLU A 411 1.71 -1.45 13.30
CA GLU A 411 2.86 -0.75 13.83
C GLU A 411 2.53 -0.26 15.25
N VAL A 412 3.43 -0.53 16.18
CA VAL A 412 3.26 -0.18 17.60
C VAL A 412 4.48 0.60 18.05
N VAL A 413 4.24 1.79 18.58
CA VAL A 413 5.28 2.63 19.21
C VAL A 413 4.94 2.80 20.68
N VAL A 414 5.92 2.53 21.55
CA VAL A 414 5.84 2.78 22.99
C VAL A 414 7.02 3.68 23.36
N ALA A 415 6.75 4.81 23.99
CA ALA A 415 7.75 5.80 24.40
C ALA A 415 7.48 6.31 25.81
#